data_AF-A0A2N2K837-F1
#
_entry.id   AF-A0A2N2K837-F1
#
_cell.length_a   1.000
_cell.length_b   1.000
_cell.length_c   1.000
_cell.angle_alpha   90.00
_cell.angle_beta   90.00
_cell.angle_gamma   90.00
#
_symmetry.space_group_name_H-M   'P 1'
#
loop_
_entity.id
_entity.type
_entity.pdbx_description
1 polymer ?
#
loop_
_entity_poly.entity_id
_entity_poly.type
_entity_poly.pdbx_seq_one_letter_code
_entity_poly.pdbx_strand_id
1 'polypeptide(L)'
;MAFPQAVPNVAVLDPDCRNGKMRPQGSCVGGCVVDCSQCRECPIALCVAACKKEGKDAVRLWQSAKNLDVEVKSIVVAAGIQDAKPPRGLHGYQIYDNVITYTEFERLMNAGGPTAGHIIRPSDKKHAHKIAWIQCAGRGLAGGVPYCSKVCCMVAAKQTIITKEHDPSVETIVYYNDLKAYGKGFWSFYRKAKEQGVRYVRARPYDVFEDKATGNLTIRYEDLESGRLMKEEVELLVLSTGLLPSERNERLAKVLKIDRDKLGYFKEKDPLMAPLETNVEGIYLCGGAAGPIDISESVVQAAAASMKAILHA
;
A
#
# COMPACT_ATOMS: atom_id res chain seq x y z
N MET A 1 16.68 -7.16 -8.77
CA MET A 1 15.72 -6.86 -9.87
C MET A 1 14.58 -6.06 -9.23
N ALA A 2 14.07 -4.96 -9.80
CA ALA A 2 12.96 -4.24 -9.16
C ALA A 2 11.78 -5.22 -8.99
N PHE A 3 11.26 -5.39 -7.77
CA PHE A 3 10.07 -6.20 -7.52
C PHE A 3 9.02 -5.77 -8.56
N PRO A 4 8.49 -6.70 -9.37
CA PRO A 4 7.59 -6.33 -10.44
C PRO A 4 6.44 -5.57 -9.78
N GLN A 5 6.34 -4.27 -10.08
CA GLN A 5 5.15 -3.52 -9.73
C GLN A 5 4.02 -4.22 -10.49
N ALA A 6 3.26 -4.99 -9.72
CA ALA A 6 2.32 -5.94 -10.24
C ALA A 6 1.10 -5.19 -10.73
N VAL A 7 1.21 -4.68 -11.97
CA VAL A 7 0.08 -4.14 -12.71
C VAL A 7 -1.01 -5.21 -12.66
N PRO A 8 -2.20 -4.90 -12.11
CA PRO A 8 -3.25 -5.89 -11.93
C PRO A 8 -3.56 -6.63 -13.23
N ASN A 9 -3.89 -7.93 -13.13
CA ASN A 9 -4.55 -8.68 -14.23
C ASN A 9 -6.01 -8.21 -14.46
N VAL A 10 -6.30 -6.94 -14.18
CA VAL A 10 -7.56 -6.26 -14.48
C VAL A 10 -7.22 -4.96 -15.18
N ALA A 11 -8.09 -4.53 -16.08
CA ALA A 11 -7.88 -3.31 -16.86
C ALA A 11 -7.89 -2.07 -15.93
N VAL A 12 -6.71 -1.61 -15.50
CA VAL A 12 -6.54 -0.39 -14.71
C VAL A 12 -5.60 0.60 -15.39
N LEU A 13 -5.88 1.88 -15.15
CA LEU A 13 -5.06 3.00 -15.58
C LEU A 13 -3.92 3.20 -14.58
N ASP A 14 -2.69 2.85 -14.96
CA ASP A 14 -1.50 3.20 -14.18
C ASP A 14 -1.06 4.64 -14.50
N PRO A 15 -1.10 5.58 -13.55
CA PRO A 15 -0.67 6.97 -13.76
C PRO A 15 0.81 7.12 -14.11
N ASP A 16 1.67 6.16 -13.77
CA ASP A 16 3.09 6.16 -14.09
C ASP A 16 3.37 5.58 -15.49
N CYS A 17 2.49 4.70 -15.99
CA CYS A 17 2.46 4.31 -17.40
C CYS A 17 2.13 5.53 -18.30
N ARG A 18 1.22 6.42 -17.88
CA ARG A 18 0.89 7.68 -18.60
C ARG A 18 2.08 8.64 -18.75
N ASN A 19 3.07 8.58 -17.85
CA ASN A 19 4.21 9.49 -17.84
C ASN A 19 5.51 8.83 -18.35
N GLY A 20 5.43 7.63 -18.94
CA GLY A 20 6.58 6.91 -19.48
C GLY A 20 7.60 6.45 -18.43
N LYS A 21 7.24 6.40 -17.14
CA LYS A 21 8.16 6.02 -16.05
C LYS A 21 8.33 4.50 -15.89
N MET A 22 7.45 3.71 -16.51
CA MET A 22 7.48 2.24 -16.49
C MET A 22 8.35 1.62 -17.62
N ARG A 23 9.00 2.45 -18.46
CA ARG A 23 9.85 2.02 -19.59
C ARG A 23 10.87 0.92 -19.27
N PRO A 24 11.63 0.97 -18.15
CA PRO A 24 12.69 0.00 -17.89
C PRO A 24 12.18 -1.36 -17.41
N GLN A 25 10.89 -1.48 -17.06
CA GLN A 25 10.35 -2.61 -16.30
C GLN A 25 9.58 -3.61 -17.17
N GLY A 26 9.42 -3.35 -18.47
CA GLY A 26 8.80 -4.27 -19.42
C GLY A 26 7.28 -4.35 -19.28
N SER A 27 6.58 -3.75 -20.25
CA SER A 27 5.12 -3.81 -20.48
C SER A 27 4.20 -3.25 -19.39
N CYS A 28 3.37 -2.28 -19.77
CA CYS A 28 2.14 -1.95 -19.04
C CYS A 28 1.13 -3.08 -19.29
N VAL A 29 0.93 -3.96 -18.30
CA VAL A 29 -0.04 -5.06 -18.40
C VAL A 29 -1.37 -4.62 -17.79
N GLY A 30 -2.27 -4.06 -18.60
CA GLY A 30 -3.62 -3.70 -18.18
C GLY A 30 -4.18 -2.51 -18.95
N GLY A 31 -5.48 -2.59 -19.30
CA GLY A 31 -6.34 -1.50 -19.79
C GLY A 31 -5.65 -0.45 -20.67
N CYS A 32 -5.66 -0.67 -21.98
CA CYS A 32 -5.03 0.17 -23.01
C CYS A 32 -5.34 1.68 -22.87
N VAL A 33 -4.61 2.39 -22.02
CA VAL A 33 -4.20 3.76 -22.31
C VAL A 33 -2.84 3.67 -22.95
N VAL A 34 -2.87 3.78 -24.27
CA VAL A 34 -1.68 3.91 -25.08
C VAL A 34 -1.03 5.24 -24.69
N ASP A 35 0.03 5.19 -23.88
CA ASP A 35 0.89 6.35 -23.69
C ASP A 35 1.46 6.73 -25.06
N CYS A 36 1.13 7.96 -25.52
CA CYS A 36 1.64 8.50 -26.78
C CYS A 36 3.17 8.55 -26.82
N SER A 37 3.86 8.52 -25.68
CA SER A 37 5.33 8.44 -25.62
C SER A 37 5.85 7.04 -25.97
N GLN A 38 5.11 5.98 -25.63
CA GLN A 38 5.41 4.57 -25.98
C GLN A 38 4.87 4.20 -27.37
N CYS A 39 3.76 4.81 -27.78
CA CYS A 39 3.13 4.58 -29.08
C CYS A 39 4.01 4.95 -30.28
N ARG A 40 4.91 5.93 -30.11
CA ARG A 40 5.78 6.46 -31.20
C ARG A 40 6.81 5.46 -31.70
N GLU A 41 7.07 4.38 -30.98
CA GLU A 41 7.97 3.30 -31.40
C GLU A 41 7.24 2.13 -32.08
N CYS A 42 5.91 2.15 -32.14
CA CYS A 42 5.12 1.18 -32.90
C CYS A 42 4.78 1.75 -34.28
N PRO A 43 5.48 1.34 -35.36
CA PRO A 43 5.29 1.93 -36.69
C PRO A 43 3.91 1.65 -37.33
N ILE A 44 3.10 0.74 -36.75
CA ILE A 44 1.91 0.17 -37.41
C ILE A 44 0.64 0.22 -36.51
N ALA A 45 0.71 0.73 -35.28
CA ALA A 45 -0.46 0.78 -34.38
C ALA A 45 -1.21 -0.57 -34.27
N LEU A 46 -0.47 -1.66 -34.01
CA LEU A 46 -0.99 -3.04 -34.01
C LEU A 46 -2.21 -3.24 -33.10
N CYS A 47 -2.31 -2.47 -32.00
CA CYS A 47 -3.47 -2.48 -31.11
C CYS A 47 -4.77 -2.01 -31.81
N VAL A 48 -4.69 -1.01 -32.70
CA VAL A 48 -5.83 -0.55 -33.51
C VAL A 48 -6.23 -1.64 -34.50
N ALA A 49 -5.26 -2.28 -35.14
CA ALA A 49 -5.52 -3.37 -36.08
C ALA A 49 -6.18 -4.57 -35.39
N ALA A 50 -5.70 -4.97 -34.21
CA ALA A 50 -6.32 -6.03 -33.42
C ALA A 50 -7.75 -5.69 -32.99
N CYS A 51 -7.98 -4.46 -32.50
CA CYS A 51 -9.32 -3.99 -32.12
C CYS A 51 -10.31 -4.06 -33.29
N LYS A 52 -9.88 -3.64 -34.49
CA LYS A 52 -10.68 -3.74 -35.72
C LYS A 52 -10.93 -5.18 -36.16
N LYS A 53 -9.93 -6.08 -36.02
CA LYS A 53 -10.10 -7.52 -36.30
C LYS A 53 -11.16 -8.17 -35.42
N GLU A 54 -11.29 -7.73 -34.17
CA GLU A 54 -12.37 -8.15 -33.26
C GLU A 54 -13.73 -7.46 -33.52
N GLY A 55 -13.85 -6.65 -34.58
CA GLY A 55 -15.08 -5.92 -34.90
C GLY A 55 -15.37 -4.75 -33.95
N LYS A 56 -14.36 -4.25 -33.22
CA LYS A 56 -14.49 -3.13 -32.27
C LYS A 56 -13.78 -1.88 -32.82
N ASP A 57 -14.14 -0.71 -32.30
CA ASP A 57 -13.52 0.58 -32.63
C ASP A 57 -13.21 1.42 -31.37
N ALA A 58 -12.67 0.76 -30.36
CA ALA A 58 -12.41 1.37 -29.05
C ALA A 58 -11.06 2.10 -28.96
N VAL A 59 -10.06 1.71 -29.77
CA VAL A 59 -8.70 2.28 -29.69
C VAL A 59 -8.62 3.58 -30.48
N ARG A 60 -8.69 4.72 -29.78
CA ARG A 60 -8.51 6.06 -30.33
C ARG A 60 -7.11 6.58 -30.00
N LEU A 61 -6.18 6.41 -30.94
CA LEU A 61 -4.88 7.08 -30.85
C LEU A 61 -5.11 8.60 -30.93
N TRP A 62 -4.30 9.38 -30.19
CA TRP A 62 -4.33 10.84 -30.22
C TRP A 62 -5.53 11.52 -29.55
N GLN A 63 -6.18 10.86 -28.60
CA GLN A 63 -7.11 11.59 -27.71
C GLN A 63 -6.33 12.63 -26.89
N SER A 64 -6.76 13.89 -26.99
CA SER A 64 -6.26 14.96 -26.13
C SER A 64 -7.07 15.05 -24.84
N ALA A 65 -6.42 15.46 -23.75
CA ALA A 65 -7.14 15.86 -22.55
C ALA A 65 -8.12 16.99 -22.92
N LYS A 66 -9.35 16.89 -22.42
CA LYS A 66 -10.36 17.94 -22.56
C LYS A 66 -10.59 18.56 -21.19
N ASN A 67 -10.55 19.89 -21.14
CA ASN A 67 -11.04 20.60 -19.97
C ASN A 67 -12.57 20.54 -20.00
N LEU A 68 -13.15 20.28 -18.84
CA LEU A 68 -14.60 20.29 -18.63
C LEU A 68 -14.87 21.31 -17.55
N ASP A 69 -15.74 22.26 -17.85
CA ASP A 69 -16.25 23.20 -16.86
C ASP A 69 -17.50 22.58 -16.25
N VAL A 70 -17.43 22.30 -14.95
CA VAL A 70 -18.52 21.67 -14.18
C VAL A 70 -18.85 22.60 -13.02
N GLU A 71 -20.08 23.09 -13.00
CA GLU A 71 -20.60 23.85 -11.87
C GLU A 71 -21.02 22.89 -10.76
N VAL A 72 -20.46 23.07 -9.56
CA VAL A 72 -20.74 22.23 -8.39
C VAL A 72 -21.03 23.08 -7.18
N LYS A 73 -21.94 22.62 -6.32
CA LYS A 73 -22.26 23.28 -5.04
C LYS A 73 -21.26 22.94 -3.93
N SER A 74 -20.70 21.74 -3.97
CA SER A 74 -19.82 21.24 -2.92
C SER A 74 -18.76 20.29 -3.49
N ILE A 75 -17.64 20.18 -2.78
CA ILE A 75 -16.49 19.35 -3.15
C ILE A 75 -16.16 18.44 -1.97
N VAL A 76 -15.98 17.15 -2.22
CA VAL A 76 -15.49 16.19 -1.23
C VAL A 76 -14.09 15.73 -1.62
N VAL A 77 -13.11 16.00 -0.76
CA VAL A 77 -11.72 15.62 -0.95
C VAL A 77 -11.48 14.23 -0.37
N ALA A 78 -11.38 13.25 -1.26
CA ALA A 78 -11.08 11.84 -0.95
C ALA A 78 -9.72 11.42 -1.54
N ALA A 79 -8.68 12.25 -1.35
CA ALA A 79 -7.36 12.09 -1.98
C ALA A 79 -6.57 10.86 -1.50
N GLY A 80 -7.03 10.18 -0.45
CA GLY A 80 -6.46 8.92 0.03
C GLY A 80 -5.06 9.06 0.64
N ILE A 81 -4.35 7.93 0.65
CA ILE A 81 -3.04 7.73 1.28
C ILE A 81 -2.14 6.93 0.34
N GLN A 82 -0.84 7.01 0.58
CA GLN A 82 0.19 6.23 -0.11
C GLN A 82 1.09 5.52 0.89
N ASP A 83 1.72 4.42 0.48
CA ASP A 83 2.71 3.75 1.33
C ASP A 83 3.97 4.58 1.49
N ALA A 84 4.49 4.61 2.72
CA ALA A 84 5.86 5.04 2.97
C ALA A 84 6.81 4.01 2.36
N LYS A 85 7.59 4.43 1.35
CA LYS A 85 8.66 3.60 0.80
C LYS A 85 9.78 3.50 1.85
N PRO A 86 10.18 2.29 2.26
CA PRO A 86 11.27 2.16 3.21
C PRO A 86 12.58 2.62 2.55
N PRO A 87 13.46 3.34 3.28
CA PRO A 87 14.76 3.71 2.74
C PRO A 87 15.57 2.45 2.41
N ARG A 88 16.38 2.54 1.35
CA ARG A 88 17.27 1.44 0.95
C ARG A 88 18.15 1.03 2.13
N GLY A 89 18.20 -0.27 2.40
CA GLY A 89 18.94 -0.86 3.50
C GLY A 89 18.18 -0.99 4.81
N LEU A 90 16.98 -0.42 4.96
CA LEU A 90 16.14 -0.67 6.13
C LEU A 90 15.88 -2.17 6.27
N HIS A 91 16.48 -2.81 7.27
CA HIS A 91 16.43 -4.27 7.46
C HIS A 91 16.79 -5.06 6.18
N GLY A 92 17.66 -4.51 5.33
CA GLY A 92 18.05 -5.13 4.07
C GLY A 92 17.13 -4.88 2.88
N TYR A 93 16.12 -4.00 3.00
CA TYR A 93 15.24 -3.65 1.87
C TYR A 93 16.02 -3.10 0.68
N GLN A 94 15.74 -3.59 -0.53
CA GLN A 94 16.48 -3.28 -1.78
C GLN A 94 17.98 -3.62 -1.74
N ILE A 95 18.41 -4.44 -0.78
CA ILE A 95 19.74 -5.04 -0.73
C ILE A 95 19.60 -6.56 -0.87
N TYR A 96 18.70 -7.16 -0.10
CA TYR A 96 18.35 -8.58 -0.16
C TYR A 96 17.03 -8.76 -0.89
N ASP A 97 16.97 -9.71 -1.83
CA ASP A 97 15.79 -9.91 -2.68
C ASP A 97 14.58 -10.42 -1.86
N ASN A 98 14.81 -11.14 -0.75
CA ASN A 98 13.76 -11.71 0.10
C ASN A 98 13.25 -10.76 1.20
N VAL A 99 13.57 -9.46 1.12
CA VAL A 99 13.00 -8.41 1.98
C VAL A 99 12.02 -7.57 1.16
N ILE A 100 10.74 -7.68 1.48
CA ILE A 100 9.65 -7.02 0.75
C ILE A 100 8.77 -6.18 1.68
N THR A 101 7.96 -5.28 1.14
CA THR A 101 6.96 -4.53 1.91
C THR A 101 5.69 -5.35 2.09
N TYR A 102 4.86 -4.95 3.06
CA TYR A 102 3.54 -5.57 3.23
C TYR A 102 2.66 -5.41 2.00
N THR A 103 2.77 -4.33 1.23
CA THR A 103 2.01 -4.16 -0.02
C THR A 103 2.55 -4.98 -1.18
N GLU A 104 3.85 -5.24 -1.24
CA GLU A 104 4.42 -6.24 -2.15
C GLU A 104 3.91 -7.65 -1.80
N PHE A 105 3.86 -7.99 -0.50
CA PHE A 105 3.28 -9.23 -0.02
C PHE A 105 1.78 -9.36 -0.35
N GLU A 106 0.99 -8.28 -0.25
CA GLU A 106 -0.41 -8.25 -0.70
C GLU A 106 -0.56 -8.66 -2.16
N ARG A 107 0.39 -8.27 -3.02
CA ARG A 107 0.34 -8.66 -4.44
C ARG A 107 0.70 -10.13 -4.62
N LEU A 108 1.63 -10.68 -3.85
CA LEU A 108 1.99 -12.11 -3.91
C LEU A 108 0.80 -13.00 -3.52
N MET A 109 0.14 -12.68 -2.42
CA MET A 109 -0.99 -13.49 -1.92
C MET A 109 -2.28 -13.32 -2.73
N ASN A 110 -2.35 -12.31 -3.61
CA ASN A 110 -3.55 -12.05 -4.40
C ASN A 110 -3.65 -13.04 -5.58
N ALA A 111 -4.80 -13.70 -5.73
CA ALA A 111 -5.05 -14.65 -6.81
C ALA A 111 -4.95 -14.03 -8.23
N GLY A 112 -5.31 -12.75 -8.38
CA GLY A 112 -5.10 -11.95 -9.60
C GLY A 112 -3.77 -11.18 -9.60
N GLY A 113 -2.88 -11.52 -8.69
CA GLY A 113 -1.52 -10.99 -8.57
C GLY A 113 -0.55 -11.62 -9.57
N PRO A 114 0.71 -11.16 -9.58
CA PRO A 114 1.73 -11.59 -10.54
C PRO A 114 2.17 -13.05 -10.32
N THR A 115 1.91 -13.59 -9.13
CA THR A 115 2.24 -14.97 -8.73
C THR A 115 1.00 -15.84 -8.58
N ALA A 116 -0.16 -15.39 -9.08
CA ALA A 116 -1.43 -16.11 -9.01
C ALA A 116 -1.83 -16.55 -7.57
N GLY A 117 -1.39 -15.84 -6.55
CA GLY A 117 -1.64 -16.15 -5.14
C GLY A 117 -0.57 -17.02 -4.47
N HIS A 118 0.46 -17.47 -5.20
CA HIS A 118 1.56 -18.22 -4.61
C HIS A 118 2.51 -17.32 -3.82
N ILE A 119 2.75 -17.71 -2.56
CA ILE A 119 3.65 -17.00 -1.63
C ILE A 119 5.06 -17.50 -1.84
N ILE A 120 5.76 -16.85 -2.78
CA ILE A 120 7.10 -17.25 -3.20
C ILE A 120 8.18 -16.29 -2.70
N ARG A 121 9.39 -16.80 -2.56
CA ARG A 121 10.62 -16.04 -2.34
C ARG A 121 11.01 -15.31 -3.63
N PRO A 122 11.19 -13.97 -3.61
CA PRO A 122 11.57 -13.24 -4.81
C PRO A 122 12.89 -13.70 -5.43
N SER A 123 13.85 -14.16 -4.63
CA SER A 123 15.19 -14.56 -5.08
C SER A 123 15.19 -15.79 -5.99
N ASP A 124 14.46 -16.84 -5.64
CA ASP A 124 14.51 -18.15 -6.31
C ASP A 124 13.14 -18.70 -6.74
N LYS A 125 12.07 -17.94 -6.50
CA LYS A 125 10.67 -18.27 -6.83
C LYS A 125 10.13 -19.54 -6.16
N LYS A 126 10.81 -20.06 -5.14
CA LYS A 126 10.31 -21.19 -4.35
C LYS A 126 9.27 -20.73 -3.34
N HIS A 127 8.41 -21.64 -2.92
CA HIS A 127 7.43 -21.40 -1.86
C HIS A 127 8.14 -21.06 -0.54
N ALA A 128 7.67 -20.03 0.16
CA ALA A 128 8.26 -19.59 1.42
C ALA A 128 7.62 -20.33 2.61
N HIS A 129 8.42 -21.11 3.34
CA HIS A 129 7.96 -21.92 4.48
C HIS A 129 8.12 -21.23 5.83
N LYS A 130 8.93 -20.17 5.93
CA LYS A 130 9.11 -19.41 7.16
C LYS A 130 9.16 -17.91 6.90
N ILE A 131 8.16 -17.19 7.36
CA ILE A 131 7.93 -15.78 7.02
C ILE A 131 7.82 -14.94 8.30
N ALA A 132 8.52 -13.81 8.32
CA ALA A 132 8.42 -12.84 9.41
C ALA A 132 7.88 -11.48 8.94
N TRP A 133 7.13 -10.83 9.80
CA TRP A 133 6.65 -9.46 9.65
C TRP A 133 7.31 -8.56 10.70
N ILE A 134 7.89 -7.45 10.27
CA ILE A 134 8.38 -6.39 11.17
C ILE A 134 7.37 -5.25 11.17
N GLN A 135 6.70 -5.06 12.31
CA GLN A 135 5.77 -3.97 12.52
C GLN A 135 6.49 -2.62 12.67
N CYS A 136 5.79 -1.55 12.31
CA CYS A 136 6.29 -0.18 12.44
C CYS A 136 7.62 0.05 11.70
N ALA A 137 7.83 -0.64 10.57
CA ALA A 137 9.06 -0.53 9.81
C ALA A 137 9.26 0.92 9.34
N GLY A 138 10.35 1.55 9.80
CA GLY A 138 10.67 2.95 9.51
C GLY A 138 10.02 3.98 10.44
N ARG A 139 9.15 3.59 11.38
CA ARG A 139 8.52 4.57 12.29
C ARG A 139 9.56 5.17 13.25
N GLY A 140 9.64 6.50 13.30
CA GLY A 140 10.57 7.24 14.16
C GLY A 140 12.02 7.29 13.66
N LEU A 141 12.32 6.72 12.49
CA LEU A 141 13.63 6.86 11.85
C LEU A 141 13.69 8.12 10.98
N ALA A 142 14.90 8.62 10.72
CA ALA A 142 15.13 9.67 9.75
C ALA A 142 14.65 9.21 8.35
N GLY A 143 13.78 9.99 7.71
CA GLY A 143 13.14 9.62 6.44
C GLY A 143 11.95 8.66 6.56
N GLY A 144 11.56 8.29 7.78
CA GLY A 144 10.36 7.50 8.05
C GLY A 144 9.19 8.32 8.59
N VAL A 145 8.14 7.64 9.07
CA VAL A 145 6.93 8.30 9.60
C VAL A 145 7.03 8.54 11.11
N PRO A 146 6.65 9.73 11.64
CA PRO A 146 6.71 9.99 13.08
C PRO A 146 5.48 9.49 13.86
N TYR A 147 4.46 8.97 13.17
CA TYR A 147 3.18 8.57 13.75
C TYR A 147 2.84 7.09 13.54
N CYS A 148 1.82 6.61 14.24
CA CYS A 148 1.23 5.30 13.98
C CYS A 148 0.36 5.36 12.72
N SER A 149 0.56 4.44 11.78
CA SER A 149 -0.26 4.37 10.55
C SER A 149 -1.55 3.56 10.70
N LYS A 150 -1.94 3.25 11.95
CA LYS A 150 -3.24 2.70 12.37
C LYS A 150 -3.60 1.29 11.89
N VAL A 151 -3.29 0.93 10.64
CA VAL A 151 -3.77 -0.30 9.98
C VAL A 151 -2.77 -1.45 9.97
N CYS A 152 -1.47 -1.16 10.06
CA CYS A 152 -0.40 -2.14 9.80
C CYS A 152 -0.45 -3.38 10.71
N CYS A 153 -0.94 -3.27 11.95
CA CYS A 153 -1.11 -4.43 12.84
C CYS A 153 -2.18 -5.41 12.33
N MET A 154 -3.31 -4.89 11.86
CA MET A 154 -4.40 -5.72 11.37
C MET A 154 -4.15 -6.24 9.97
N VAL A 155 -3.43 -5.47 9.14
CA VAL A 155 -2.96 -5.97 7.84
C VAL A 155 -2.02 -7.16 8.03
N ALA A 156 -1.06 -7.09 8.95
CA ALA A 156 -0.20 -8.23 9.27
C ALA A 156 -1.00 -9.44 9.77
N ALA A 157 -1.95 -9.24 10.70
CA ALA A 157 -2.82 -10.32 11.17
C ALA A 157 -3.57 -10.99 9.99
N LYS A 158 -4.11 -10.18 9.07
CA LYS A 158 -4.81 -10.67 7.88
C LYS A 158 -3.87 -11.47 6.97
N GLN A 159 -2.69 -10.93 6.68
CA GLN A 159 -1.69 -11.59 5.86
C GLN A 159 -1.27 -12.94 6.47
N THR A 160 -1.05 -13.00 7.78
CA THR A 160 -0.70 -14.26 8.46
C THR A 160 -1.82 -15.28 8.43
N ILE A 161 -3.09 -14.86 8.62
CA ILE A 161 -4.25 -15.76 8.57
C ILE A 161 -4.41 -16.36 7.17
N ILE A 162 -4.37 -15.51 6.14
CA ILE A 162 -4.52 -15.98 4.75
C ILE A 162 -3.33 -16.86 4.35
N THR A 163 -2.11 -16.55 4.81
CA THR A 163 -0.94 -17.42 4.60
C THR A 163 -1.19 -18.81 5.18
N LYS A 164 -1.66 -18.89 6.43
CA LYS A 164 -1.98 -20.16 7.10
C LYS A 164 -3.17 -20.89 6.49
N GLU A 165 -4.15 -20.18 5.96
CA GLU A 165 -5.28 -20.76 5.23
C GLU A 165 -4.84 -21.33 3.86
N HIS A 166 -3.84 -20.73 3.21
CA HIS A 166 -3.26 -21.23 1.97
C HIS A 166 -2.32 -22.42 2.19
N ASP A 167 -1.45 -22.33 3.21
CA ASP A 167 -0.56 -23.41 3.64
C ASP A 167 -0.39 -23.39 5.16
N PRO A 168 -1.05 -24.33 5.89
CA PRO A 168 -0.97 -24.41 7.34
C PRO A 168 0.44 -24.69 7.88
N SER A 169 1.33 -25.27 7.05
CA SER A 169 2.70 -25.65 7.44
C SER A 169 3.64 -24.46 7.56
N VAL A 170 3.34 -23.33 6.92
CA VAL A 170 4.19 -22.14 6.92
C VAL A 170 4.34 -21.58 8.33
N GLU A 171 5.57 -21.44 8.81
CA GLU A 171 5.87 -20.74 10.05
C GLU A 171 5.73 -19.23 9.86
N THR A 172 4.91 -18.59 10.71
CA THR A 172 4.62 -17.15 10.61
C THR A 172 4.95 -16.46 11.92
N ILE A 173 5.77 -15.39 11.85
CA ILE A 173 6.24 -14.65 13.02
C ILE A 173 5.94 -13.15 12.84
N VAL A 174 5.34 -12.49 13.83
CA VAL A 174 5.10 -11.04 13.81
C VAL A 174 5.88 -10.39 14.95
N TYR A 175 6.88 -9.58 14.60
CA TYR A 175 7.64 -8.75 15.53
C TYR A 175 6.95 -7.40 15.72
N TYR A 176 6.55 -7.09 16.94
CA TYR A 176 5.79 -5.86 17.23
C TYR A 176 6.24 -5.17 18.52
N ASN A 177 6.01 -3.85 18.58
CA ASN A 177 6.23 -3.06 19.81
C ASN A 177 4.98 -3.08 20.69
N ASP A 178 3.89 -2.52 20.14
CA ASP A 178 2.57 -2.47 20.76
C ASP A 178 1.51 -2.86 19.73
N LEU A 179 0.70 -3.85 20.07
CA LEU A 179 -0.37 -4.32 19.20
C LEU A 179 -1.52 -3.31 19.21
N LYS A 180 -1.89 -2.81 18.02
CA LYS A 180 -3.03 -1.89 17.86
C LYS A 180 -4.22 -2.63 17.24
N ALA A 181 -5.05 -3.19 18.11
CA ALA A 181 -6.29 -3.90 17.75
C ALA A 181 -7.53 -3.16 18.32
N TYR A 182 -7.70 -1.89 17.94
CA TYR A 182 -8.66 -0.97 18.57
C TYR A 182 -10.09 -1.05 18.01
N GLY A 183 -10.27 -1.53 16.77
CA GLY A 183 -11.55 -1.60 16.09
C GLY A 183 -12.44 -2.75 16.54
N LYS A 184 -13.74 -2.67 16.23
CA LYS A 184 -14.71 -3.75 16.52
C LYS A 184 -14.25 -5.05 15.84
N GLY A 185 -14.03 -6.10 16.62
CA GLY A 185 -13.60 -7.41 16.13
C GLY A 185 -12.09 -7.55 15.88
N PHE A 186 -11.30 -6.48 15.98
CA PHE A 186 -9.85 -6.54 15.75
C PHE A 186 -9.15 -7.45 16.76
N TRP A 187 -9.58 -7.44 18.02
CA TRP A 187 -9.06 -8.36 19.04
C TRP A 187 -9.34 -9.82 18.70
N SER A 188 -10.57 -10.15 18.31
CA SER A 188 -10.93 -11.50 17.87
C SER A 188 -10.15 -11.92 16.62
N PHE A 189 -9.85 -10.98 15.73
CA PHE A 189 -9.07 -11.25 14.52
C PHE A 189 -7.60 -11.57 14.84
N TYR A 190 -6.98 -10.80 15.74
CA TYR A 190 -5.67 -11.12 16.30
C TYR A 190 -5.66 -12.48 17.00
N ARG A 191 -6.69 -12.77 17.82
CA ARG A 191 -6.82 -14.07 18.49
C ARG A 191 -6.92 -15.22 17.50
N LYS A 192 -7.70 -15.08 16.42
CA LYS A 192 -7.79 -16.07 15.33
C LYS A 192 -6.40 -16.36 14.75
N ALA A 193 -5.60 -15.32 14.50
CA ALA A 193 -4.22 -15.49 14.03
C ALA A 193 -3.37 -16.31 15.02
N LYS A 194 -3.42 -16.00 16.33
CA LYS A 194 -2.70 -16.81 17.34
C LYS A 194 -3.20 -18.26 17.40
N GLU A 195 -4.51 -18.46 17.32
CA GLU A 195 -5.14 -19.79 17.35
C GLU A 195 -4.73 -20.63 16.11
N GLN A 196 -4.39 -20.00 14.99
CA GLN A 196 -3.80 -20.63 13.80
C GLN A 196 -2.27 -20.84 13.89
N GLY A 197 -1.67 -20.60 15.06
CA GLY A 197 -0.24 -20.83 15.31
C GLY A 197 0.68 -19.70 14.89
N VAL A 198 0.16 -18.49 14.64
CA VAL A 198 1.00 -17.31 14.37
C VAL A 198 1.74 -16.89 15.64
N ARG A 199 3.07 -16.82 15.57
CA ARG A 199 3.93 -16.38 16.68
C ARG A 199 3.99 -14.86 16.72
N TYR A 200 3.43 -14.26 17.78
CA TYR A 200 3.59 -12.83 18.04
C TYR A 200 4.70 -12.64 19.06
N VAL A 201 5.74 -11.90 18.69
CA VAL A 201 6.92 -11.66 19.52
C VAL A 201 7.02 -10.17 19.79
N ARG A 202 6.92 -9.77 21.06
CA ARG A 202 7.12 -8.37 21.45
C ARG A 202 8.61 -8.08 21.42
N ALA A 203 9.07 -7.40 20.39
CA ALA A 203 10.50 -7.32 20.08
C ALA A 203 10.88 -6.05 19.37
N ARG A 204 12.18 -5.72 19.44
CA ARG A 204 12.82 -4.68 18.65
C ARG A 204 13.88 -5.29 17.72
N PRO A 205 13.52 -5.62 16.46
CA PRO A 205 14.50 -5.97 15.44
C PRO A 205 15.46 -4.80 15.20
N TYR A 206 16.76 -5.09 15.17
CA TYR A 206 17.80 -4.07 14.98
C TYR A 206 18.74 -4.36 13.82
N ASP A 207 18.82 -5.62 13.35
CA ASP A 207 19.65 -5.96 12.20
C ASP A 207 19.14 -7.19 11.44
N VAL A 208 19.46 -7.26 10.15
CA VAL A 208 19.10 -8.37 9.26
C VAL A 208 20.27 -8.69 8.32
N PHE A 209 20.62 -9.98 8.22
CA PHE A 209 21.66 -10.47 7.32
C PHE A 209 21.11 -11.52 6.38
N GLU A 210 21.61 -11.55 5.17
CA GLU A 210 21.35 -12.63 4.21
C GLU A 210 22.49 -13.64 4.21
N ASP A 211 22.14 -14.93 4.23
CA ASP A 211 23.05 -16.00 3.85
C ASP A 211 23.12 -16.07 2.32
N LYS A 212 24.29 -15.80 1.75
CA LYS A 212 24.51 -15.77 0.29
C LYS A 212 24.33 -17.12 -0.39
N ALA A 213 24.45 -18.23 0.34
CA ALA A 213 24.31 -19.57 -0.24
C ALA A 213 22.82 -19.93 -0.43
N THR A 214 21.97 -19.56 0.52
CA THR A 214 20.56 -19.96 0.58
C THR A 214 19.60 -18.83 0.23
N GLY A 215 20.01 -17.57 0.36
CA GLY A 215 19.15 -16.39 0.32
C GLY A 215 18.26 -16.24 1.56
N ASN A 216 18.47 -17.03 2.62
CA ASN A 216 17.71 -16.92 3.87
C ASN A 216 18.16 -15.70 4.67
N LEU A 217 17.28 -15.18 5.53
CA LEU A 217 17.49 -13.97 6.30
C LEU A 217 17.58 -14.30 7.79
N THR A 218 18.65 -13.88 8.45
CA THR A 218 18.77 -13.93 9.91
C THR A 218 18.40 -12.58 10.50
N ILE A 219 17.34 -12.55 11.29
CA ILE A 219 16.86 -11.36 12.01
C ILE A 219 17.45 -11.37 13.43
N ARG A 220 18.13 -10.29 13.80
CA ARG A 220 18.54 -10.04 15.19
C ARG A 220 17.57 -9.08 15.86
N TYR A 221 17.08 -9.46 17.02
CA TYR A 221 16.13 -8.66 17.78
C TYR A 221 16.37 -8.77 19.27
N GLU A 222 15.99 -7.72 20.00
CA GLU A 222 15.80 -7.76 21.44
C GLU A 222 14.39 -8.26 21.72
N ASP A 223 14.25 -9.35 22.48
CA ASP A 223 12.98 -9.78 23.04
C ASP A 223 12.65 -8.89 24.24
N LEU A 224 11.58 -8.10 24.14
CA LEU A 224 11.22 -7.11 25.14
C LEU A 224 10.55 -7.73 26.39
N GLU A 225 10.17 -9.00 26.34
CA GLU A 225 9.65 -9.72 27.51
C GLU A 225 10.80 -10.29 28.35
N SER A 226 11.81 -10.86 27.71
CA SER A 226 12.95 -11.49 28.40
C SER A 226 14.19 -10.60 28.55
N GLY A 227 14.27 -9.51 27.78
CA GLY A 227 15.45 -8.64 27.69
C GLY A 227 16.65 -9.28 26.98
N ARG A 228 16.47 -10.43 26.33
CA ARG A 228 17.56 -11.18 25.68
C ARG A 228 17.70 -10.82 24.21
N LEU A 229 18.94 -10.84 23.73
CA LEU A 229 19.23 -10.75 22.31
C LEU A 229 19.05 -12.12 21.66
N MET A 230 18.16 -12.18 20.68
CA MET A 230 17.79 -13.39 19.98
C MET A 230 18.16 -13.29 18.50
N LYS A 231 18.25 -14.45 17.85
CA LYS A 231 18.41 -14.57 16.40
C LYS A 231 17.39 -15.57 15.88
N GLU A 232 16.76 -15.26 14.76
CA GLU A 232 15.80 -16.15 14.09
C GLU A 232 16.07 -16.11 12.59
N GLU A 233 16.22 -17.28 11.98
CA GLU A 233 16.34 -17.42 10.52
C GLU A 233 14.95 -17.57 9.89
N VAL A 234 14.71 -16.86 8.79
CA VAL A 234 13.48 -16.85 8.00
C VAL A 234 13.80 -16.88 6.50
N GLU A 235 12.86 -17.33 5.68
CA GLU A 235 13.02 -17.38 4.22
C GLU A 235 12.52 -16.13 3.51
N LEU A 236 11.58 -15.41 4.13
CA LEU A 236 10.98 -14.17 3.63
C LEU A 236 10.72 -13.19 4.77
N LEU A 237 11.09 -11.93 4.56
CA LEU A 237 10.85 -10.84 5.50
C LEU A 237 9.92 -9.78 4.92
N VAL A 238 8.85 -9.48 5.63
CA VAL A 238 7.83 -8.50 5.26
C VAL A 238 7.92 -7.27 6.17
N LEU A 239 8.11 -6.10 5.57
CA LEU A 239 8.17 -4.82 6.26
C LEU A 239 6.80 -4.15 6.25
N SER A 240 6.20 -4.02 7.42
CA SER A 240 4.95 -3.29 7.63
C SER A 240 5.26 -1.79 7.76
N THR A 241 5.41 -1.12 6.62
CA THR A 241 5.73 0.31 6.52
C THR A 241 4.55 1.21 6.86
N GLY A 242 4.86 2.48 7.09
CA GLY A 242 3.87 3.51 7.37
C GLY A 242 3.06 3.96 6.15
N LEU A 243 2.11 4.85 6.40
CA LEU A 243 1.29 5.53 5.40
C LEU A 243 1.62 7.02 5.39
N LEU A 244 1.57 7.64 4.22
CA LEU A 244 1.87 9.05 3.96
C LEU A 244 0.70 9.70 3.19
N PRO A 245 0.54 11.03 3.27
CA PRO A 245 -0.32 11.75 2.35
C PRO A 245 0.27 11.75 0.94
N SER A 246 -0.58 11.93 -0.08
CA SER A 246 -0.11 12.11 -1.46
C SER A 246 0.68 13.41 -1.62
N GLU A 247 1.78 13.37 -2.38
CA GLU A 247 2.52 14.59 -2.77
C GLU A 247 1.65 15.58 -3.55
N ARG A 248 0.58 15.08 -4.22
CA ARG A 248 -0.37 15.92 -4.96
C ARG A 248 -1.25 16.78 -4.04
N ASN A 249 -1.30 16.48 -2.75
CA ASN A 249 -2.10 17.23 -1.78
C ASN A 249 -1.68 18.70 -1.72
N GLU A 250 -0.40 19.03 -1.91
CA GLU A 250 0.06 20.43 -1.92
C GLU A 250 -0.62 21.23 -3.04
N ARG A 251 -0.60 20.69 -4.25
CA ARG A 251 -1.19 21.35 -5.41
C ARG A 251 -2.71 21.44 -5.24
N LEU A 252 -3.34 20.37 -4.77
CA LEU A 252 -4.79 20.33 -4.57
C LEU A 252 -5.23 21.33 -3.49
N ALA A 253 -4.50 21.43 -2.38
CA ALA A 253 -4.74 22.40 -1.32
C ALA A 253 -4.70 23.85 -1.86
N LYS A 254 -3.70 24.18 -2.70
CA LYS A 254 -3.59 25.51 -3.32
C LYS A 254 -4.77 25.82 -4.26
N VAL A 255 -5.22 24.84 -5.04
CA VAL A 255 -6.35 25.01 -5.97
C VAL A 255 -7.66 25.21 -5.21
N LEU A 256 -7.90 24.41 -4.18
CA LEU A 256 -9.11 24.46 -3.36
C LEU A 256 -9.07 25.53 -2.26
N LYS A 257 -7.91 26.15 -2.03
CA LYS A 257 -7.64 27.13 -0.96
C LYS A 257 -7.90 26.57 0.46
N ILE A 258 -7.64 25.29 0.66
CA ILE A 258 -7.80 24.61 1.96
C ILE A 258 -6.46 24.37 2.65
N ASP A 259 -6.49 24.25 3.98
CA ASP A 259 -5.29 24.08 4.79
C ASP A 259 -4.76 22.63 4.80
N ARG A 260 -3.47 22.49 5.09
CA ARG A 260 -2.82 21.22 5.41
C ARG A 260 -2.19 21.28 6.80
N ASP A 261 -2.11 20.12 7.45
CA ASP A 261 -1.39 19.99 8.70
C ASP A 261 0.13 19.92 8.49
N LYS A 262 0.90 19.82 9.59
CA LYS A 262 2.36 19.72 9.54
C LYS A 262 2.86 18.40 8.95
N LEU A 263 2.00 17.39 8.84
CA LEU A 263 2.31 16.06 8.33
C LEU A 263 1.98 15.92 6.83
N GLY A 264 1.30 16.91 6.25
CA GLY A 264 0.93 16.99 4.83
C GLY A 264 -0.48 16.48 4.50
N TYR A 265 -1.27 16.09 5.50
CA TYR A 265 -2.69 15.76 5.33
C TYR A 265 -3.54 17.03 5.23
N PHE A 266 -4.75 16.91 4.69
CA PHE A 266 -5.69 18.03 4.72
C PHE A 266 -6.15 18.28 6.15
N LYS A 267 -6.17 19.54 6.55
CA LYS A 267 -6.51 19.94 7.91
C LYS A 267 -8.01 20.17 8.01
N GLU A 268 -8.63 19.48 8.96
CA GLU A 268 -10.01 19.71 9.36
C GLU A 268 -10.19 21.08 10.04
N LYS A 269 -11.40 21.60 9.98
CA LYS A 269 -11.77 22.88 10.62
C LYS A 269 -11.65 22.80 12.13
N ASP A 270 -12.16 21.72 12.71
CA ASP A 270 -12.04 21.42 14.14
C ASP A 270 -12.07 19.90 14.36
N PRO A 271 -11.10 19.31 15.08
CA PRO A 271 -11.01 17.85 15.25
C PRO A 271 -12.20 17.21 15.99
N LEU A 272 -12.97 17.99 16.75
CA LEU A 272 -14.09 17.50 17.55
C LEU A 272 -15.43 17.89 16.96
N MET A 273 -15.60 19.18 16.65
CA MET A 273 -16.89 19.75 16.24
C MET A 273 -17.11 19.68 14.73
N ALA A 274 -16.04 19.67 13.94
CA ALA A 274 -16.11 19.75 12.49
C ALA A 274 -15.00 18.91 11.81
N PRO A 275 -14.91 17.59 12.09
CA PRO A 275 -13.77 16.77 11.69
C PRO A 275 -13.74 16.44 10.19
N LEU A 276 -14.81 16.75 9.45
CA LEU A 276 -14.94 16.47 8.02
C LEU A 276 -15.08 17.75 7.20
N GLU A 277 -15.08 18.92 7.83
CA GLU A 277 -15.12 20.21 7.17
C GLU A 277 -13.71 20.78 7.02
N THR A 278 -13.49 21.56 5.97
CA THR A 278 -12.28 22.38 5.85
C THR A 278 -12.52 23.80 6.36
N ASN A 279 -11.49 24.64 6.31
CA ASN A 279 -11.62 26.08 6.53
C ASN A 279 -12.40 26.80 5.42
N VAL A 280 -12.67 26.15 4.29
CA VAL A 280 -13.47 26.68 3.18
C VAL A 280 -14.85 26.04 3.19
N GLU A 281 -15.88 26.88 3.17
CA GLU A 281 -17.26 26.43 3.14
C GLU A 281 -17.57 25.66 1.84
N GLY A 282 -18.39 24.61 1.95
CA GLY A 282 -18.72 23.74 0.81
C GLY A 282 -17.63 22.71 0.45
N ILE A 283 -16.46 22.72 1.11
CA ILE A 283 -15.40 21.73 0.90
C ILE A 283 -15.22 20.83 2.13
N TYR A 284 -15.33 19.53 1.91
CA TYR A 284 -15.32 18.48 2.93
C TYR A 284 -14.19 17.48 2.71
N LEU A 285 -13.82 16.75 3.77
CA LEU A 285 -12.77 15.74 3.79
C LEU A 285 -13.37 14.37 4.12
N CYS A 286 -12.80 13.30 3.56
CA CYS A 286 -13.08 11.95 4.03
C CYS A 286 -11.91 10.99 3.81
N GLY A 287 -11.88 9.94 4.63
CA GLY A 287 -10.95 8.83 4.50
C GLY A 287 -9.50 9.28 4.66
N GLY A 288 -8.62 8.68 3.85
CA GLY A 288 -7.17 8.89 3.89
C GLY A 288 -6.71 10.33 3.68
N ALA A 289 -7.59 11.22 3.19
CA ALA A 289 -7.28 12.63 2.96
C ALA A 289 -6.88 13.37 4.25
N ALA A 290 -7.49 13.00 5.39
CA ALA A 290 -7.26 13.63 6.69
C ALA A 290 -6.27 12.86 7.58
N GLY A 291 -5.86 11.64 7.19
CA GLY A 291 -4.90 10.85 7.97
C GLY A 291 -5.02 9.34 7.74
N PRO A 292 -4.12 8.54 8.35
CA PRO A 292 -4.19 7.09 8.30
C PRO A 292 -5.49 6.55 8.91
N ILE A 293 -6.21 5.74 8.16
CA ILE A 293 -7.55 5.26 8.50
C ILE A 293 -7.79 3.88 7.88
N ASP A 294 -8.64 3.06 8.51
CA ASP A 294 -9.06 1.79 7.90
C ASP A 294 -10.21 1.98 6.90
N ILE A 295 -10.54 0.91 6.17
CA ILE A 295 -11.58 0.95 5.12
C ILE A 295 -12.96 1.24 5.72
N SER A 296 -13.31 0.59 6.83
CA SER A 296 -14.64 0.72 7.44
C SER A 296 -14.87 2.15 7.93
N GLU A 297 -13.89 2.73 8.62
CA GLU A 297 -13.93 4.12 9.06
C GLU A 297 -13.93 5.09 7.86
N SER A 298 -13.20 4.78 6.79
CA SER A 298 -13.21 5.59 5.56
C SER A 298 -14.59 5.62 4.90
N VAL A 299 -15.29 4.49 4.84
CA VAL A 299 -16.65 4.40 4.29
C VAL A 299 -17.63 5.22 5.13
N VAL A 300 -17.52 5.14 6.46
CA VAL A 300 -18.36 5.94 7.37
C VAL A 300 -18.11 7.44 7.17
N GLN A 301 -16.84 7.86 7.07
CA GLN A 301 -16.52 9.26 6.81
C GLN A 301 -17.00 9.72 5.43
N ALA A 302 -16.91 8.87 4.40
CA ALA A 302 -17.41 9.20 3.06
C ALA A 302 -18.93 9.42 3.06
N ALA A 303 -19.68 8.56 3.76
CA ALA A 303 -21.12 8.74 3.93
C ALA A 303 -21.46 10.04 4.67
N ALA A 304 -20.77 10.32 5.78
CA ALA A 304 -20.98 11.53 6.56
C ALA A 304 -20.62 12.82 5.80
N ALA A 305 -19.48 12.82 5.09
CA ALA A 305 -19.07 13.94 4.24
C ALA A 305 -20.08 14.18 3.11
N SER A 306 -20.62 13.11 2.52
CA SER A 306 -21.66 13.22 1.47
C SER A 306 -22.93 13.85 2.02
N MET A 307 -23.38 13.48 3.23
CA MET A 307 -24.55 14.10 3.86
C MET A 307 -24.33 15.59 4.12
N LYS A 308 -23.16 15.98 4.62
CA LYS A 308 -22.81 17.40 4.82
C LYS A 308 -22.77 18.17 3.50
N ALA A 309 -22.20 17.58 2.46
CA ALA A 309 -22.10 18.16 1.13
C ALA A 309 -23.48 18.38 0.48
N ILE A 310 -24.46 17.52 0.77
CA ILE A 310 -25.85 17.66 0.33
C ILE A 310 -26.57 18.74 1.16
N LEU A 311 -26.36 18.80 2.47
CA LEU A 311 -27.00 19.78 3.35
C LEU A 311 -26.51 21.23 3.13
N HIS A 312 -25.36 21.40 2.49
CA HIS A 312 -24.89 22.70 2.04
C HIS A 312 -25.75 23.31 0.91
N ALA A 313 -26.66 22.51 0.32
CA ALA A 313 -27.44 22.88 -0.85
C ALA A 313 -28.46 24.00 -0.64
#